data_AF-A0A4Q5YSE9-F1
#
_entry.id   AF-A0A4Q5YSE9-F1
#
_cell.length_a   1.000
_cell.length_b   1.000
_cell.length_c   1.000
_cell.angle_alpha   90.00
_cell.angle_beta   90.00
_cell.angle_gamma   90.00
#
_symmetry.space_group_name_H-M   'P 1'
#
loop_
_entity.id
_entity.type
_entity.pdbx_description
1 polymer ?
#
loop_
_entity_poly.entity_id
_entity_poly.type
_entity_poly.pdbx_seq_one_letter_code
_entity_poly.pdbx_strand_id
1 'polypeptide(L)'
;MKTFLILIGFFFSCATIPQTARQELPGWMKGRFADDYGIRYTINDSLFVMEGSAKYHILQWNEKEQYLLTQNDSMNKTDAGLFTRLDYMKLEDMKPFDWGYCFTMYNAKDTATALQAMAADRANPRKGCNGYPFSRMKRAD
;
A
#
# COMPACT_ATOMS: atom_id res chain seq x y z
N MET A 1 -11.39 -40.27 58.54
CA MET A 1 -10.81 -40.03 57.19
C MET A 1 -11.20 -38.62 56.78
N LYS A 2 -10.23 -37.75 56.49
CA LYS A 2 -10.40 -36.29 56.38
C LYS A 2 -10.84 -35.91 54.95
N THR A 3 -11.97 -35.22 54.84
CA THR A 3 -12.51 -34.63 53.60
C THR A 3 -11.65 -33.43 53.19
N PHE A 4 -11.05 -33.46 52.01
CA PHE A 4 -10.33 -32.33 51.42
C PHE A 4 -11.25 -31.62 50.43
N LEU A 5 -11.68 -30.40 50.75
CA LEU A 5 -12.29 -29.47 49.79
C LEU A 5 -11.17 -28.83 48.96
N ILE A 6 -11.24 -28.97 47.63
CA ILE A 6 -10.38 -28.25 46.70
C ILE A 6 -11.14 -27.03 46.20
N LEU A 7 -10.69 -25.83 46.60
CA LEU A 7 -11.10 -24.56 46.02
C LEU A 7 -10.34 -24.32 44.71
N ILE A 8 -11.06 -24.32 43.59
CA ILE A 8 -10.52 -23.96 42.27
C ILE A 8 -10.59 -22.44 42.14
N GLY A 9 -9.45 -21.76 42.27
CA GLY A 9 -9.30 -20.33 42.01
C GLY A 9 -9.21 -20.06 40.51
N PHE A 10 -10.20 -19.33 39.98
CA PHE A 10 -10.19 -18.83 38.60
C PHE A 10 -9.27 -17.61 38.51
N PHE A 11 -8.04 -17.81 38.06
CA PHE A 11 -7.14 -16.71 37.71
C PHE A 11 -7.56 -16.12 36.36
N PHE A 12 -8.27 -14.99 36.39
CA PHE A 12 -8.46 -14.13 35.22
C PHE A 12 -7.12 -13.45 34.90
N SER A 13 -6.25 -14.12 34.14
CA SER A 13 -5.14 -13.44 33.48
C SER A 13 -5.71 -12.56 32.38
N CYS A 14 -5.75 -11.26 32.64
CA CYS A 14 -6.01 -10.25 31.63
C CYS A 14 -4.82 -10.23 30.67
N ALA A 15 -4.89 -11.03 29.59
CA ALA A 15 -3.90 -11.00 28.53
C ALA A 15 -4.01 -9.66 27.81
N THR A 16 -3.02 -8.79 28.00
CA THR A 16 -2.85 -7.58 27.19
C THR A 16 -2.56 -8.02 25.76
N ILE A 17 -3.52 -7.83 24.86
CA ILE A 17 -3.31 -8.01 23.43
C ILE A 17 -2.26 -6.98 23.02
N PRO A 18 -1.09 -7.38 22.49
CA PRO A 18 -0.12 -6.43 21.98
C PRO A 18 -0.78 -5.66 20.83
N GLN A 19 -0.96 -4.36 21.02
CA GLN A 19 -1.38 -3.44 19.98
C GLN A 19 -0.29 -3.44 18.91
N THR A 20 -0.46 -4.24 17.86
CA THR A 20 0.42 -4.23 16.70
C THR A 20 0.50 -2.78 16.24
N ALA A 21 1.69 -2.17 16.37
CA ALA A 21 1.91 -0.82 15.86
C ALA A 21 1.46 -0.82 14.41
N ARG A 22 0.50 0.05 14.08
CA ARG A 22 0.11 0.27 12.68
C ARG A 22 1.41 0.61 11.97
N GLN A 23 1.84 -0.26 11.05
CA GLN A 23 3.03 0.01 10.24
C GLN A 23 2.83 1.43 9.67
N GLU A 24 3.89 2.24 9.53
CA GLU A 24 3.79 3.50 8.79
C GLU A 24 4.37 3.34 7.39
N LEU A 25 3.87 4.11 6.42
CA LEU A 25 4.48 4.13 5.11
C LEU A 25 5.88 4.75 5.18
N PRO A 26 6.82 4.30 4.34
CA PRO A 26 8.13 4.91 4.27
C PRO A 26 8.04 6.43 4.03
N GLY A 27 8.73 7.22 4.86
CA GLY A 27 8.60 8.69 4.82
C GLY A 27 8.94 9.34 3.49
N TRP A 28 9.77 8.69 2.65
CA TRP A 28 10.10 9.16 1.30
C TRP A 28 8.92 9.05 0.31
N MET A 29 7.93 8.20 0.59
CA MET A 29 6.71 8.04 -0.21
C MET A 29 5.59 8.97 0.26
N LYS A 30 5.73 9.59 1.44
CA LYS A 30 4.73 10.52 2.00
C LYS A 30 4.96 11.95 1.51
N GLY A 31 3.87 12.67 1.33
CA GLY A 31 3.85 14.08 0.92
C GLY A 31 3.19 14.30 -0.43
N ARG A 32 3.60 15.39 -1.08
CA ARG A 32 3.07 15.82 -2.38
C ARG A 32 4.06 15.51 -3.48
N PHE A 33 3.55 15.00 -4.61
CA PHE A 33 4.35 14.61 -5.75
C PHE A 33 3.72 15.06 -7.05
N ALA A 34 4.54 15.12 -8.10
CA ALA A 34 4.08 15.11 -9.47
C ALA A 34 4.77 13.97 -10.22
N ASP A 35 4.06 13.34 -11.13
CA ASP A 35 4.69 12.36 -12.03
C ASP A 35 5.24 13.01 -13.32
N ASP A 36 5.86 12.19 -14.16
CA ASP A 36 6.38 12.57 -15.47
C ASP A 36 5.29 12.84 -16.53
N TYR A 37 4.02 12.62 -16.20
CA TYR A 37 2.85 12.98 -17.00
C TYR A 37 2.16 14.28 -16.49
N GLY A 38 2.67 14.88 -15.42
CA GLY A 38 2.13 16.10 -14.82
C GLY A 38 0.93 15.89 -13.89
N ILE A 39 0.60 14.64 -13.55
CA ILE A 39 -0.43 14.33 -12.56
C ILE A 39 0.10 14.68 -11.18
N ARG A 40 -0.73 15.28 -10.33
CA ARG A 40 -0.39 15.61 -8.95
C ARG A 40 -0.92 14.57 -7.97
N TYR A 41 -0.15 14.33 -6.92
CA TYR A 41 -0.45 13.31 -5.93
C TYR A 41 -0.28 13.86 -4.51
N THR A 42 -1.14 13.40 -3.62
CA THR A 42 -0.98 13.55 -2.16
C THR A 42 -1.05 12.17 -1.52
N ILE A 43 0.02 11.80 -0.80
CA ILE A 43 0.18 10.46 -0.23
C ILE A 43 0.46 10.56 1.28
N ASN A 44 -0.29 9.81 2.08
CA ASN A 44 -0.07 9.63 3.53
C ASN A 44 -0.27 8.15 3.92
N ASP A 45 -0.21 7.82 5.21
CA ASP A 45 -0.27 6.44 5.70
C ASP A 45 -1.58 5.68 5.37
N SER A 46 -2.64 6.38 4.95
CA SER A 46 -3.95 5.77 4.64
C SER A 46 -4.47 6.04 3.23
N LEU A 47 -3.93 7.03 2.53
CA LEU A 47 -4.43 7.47 1.23
C LEU A 47 -3.31 7.68 0.23
N PHE A 48 -3.51 7.14 -0.97
CA PHE A 48 -2.81 7.53 -2.19
C PHE A 48 -3.83 8.28 -3.07
N VAL A 49 -3.66 9.59 -3.22
CA VAL A 49 -4.60 10.44 -3.96
C VAL A 49 -3.97 10.89 -5.26
N MET A 50 -4.64 10.64 -6.38
CA MET A 50 -4.40 11.27 -7.68
C MET A 50 -5.30 12.50 -7.78
N GLU A 51 -4.76 13.69 -7.58
CA GLU A 51 -5.53 14.93 -7.46
C GLU A 51 -6.41 15.18 -8.69
N GLY A 52 -7.71 15.38 -8.46
CA GLY A 52 -8.71 15.59 -9.52
C GLY A 52 -9.15 14.33 -10.28
N SER A 53 -8.59 13.16 -9.97
CA SER A 53 -8.85 11.90 -10.70
C SER A 53 -9.44 10.81 -9.82
N ALA A 54 -8.66 10.30 -8.86
CA ALA A 54 -8.98 9.09 -8.11
C ALA A 54 -8.34 9.07 -6.72
N LYS A 55 -8.93 8.31 -5.81
CA LYS A 55 -8.41 8.06 -4.46
C LYS A 55 -8.31 6.56 -4.20
N TYR A 56 -7.27 6.17 -3.48
CA TYR A 56 -6.99 4.78 -3.14
C TYR A 56 -6.68 4.69 -1.64
N HIS A 57 -7.50 3.94 -0.91
CA HIS A 57 -7.37 3.69 0.52
C HIS A 57 -6.35 2.60 0.77
N ILE A 58 -5.22 2.93 1.38
CA ILE A 58 -4.14 1.99 1.65
C ILE A 58 -4.56 1.03 2.77
N LEU A 59 -4.57 -0.26 2.45
CA LEU A 59 -4.95 -1.34 3.37
C LEU A 59 -3.71 -1.99 4.00
N GLN A 60 -2.67 -2.21 3.21
CA GLN A 60 -1.40 -2.81 3.62
C GLN A 60 -0.29 -2.49 2.62
N TRP A 61 0.96 -2.71 3.01
CA TRP A 61 2.12 -2.63 2.13
C TRP A 61 3.20 -3.57 2.60
N ASN A 62 4.17 -3.82 1.72
CA ASN A 62 5.34 -4.61 2.01
C ASN A 62 6.57 -3.87 1.46
N GLU A 63 7.51 -3.51 2.33
CA GLU A 63 8.73 -2.81 1.93
C GLU A 63 9.72 -3.71 1.21
N LYS A 64 9.77 -4.99 1.59
CA LYS A 64 10.67 -5.98 0.99
C LYS A 64 10.22 -6.35 -0.42
N GLU A 65 8.92 -6.56 -0.61
CA GLU A 65 8.32 -6.86 -1.91
C GLU A 65 7.91 -5.60 -2.69
N GLN A 66 8.06 -4.44 -2.06
CA GLN A 66 7.86 -3.11 -2.63
C GLN A 66 6.49 -2.91 -3.29
N TYR A 67 5.41 -3.21 -2.57
CA TYR A 67 4.04 -2.96 -3.04
C TYR A 67 3.16 -2.29 -1.99
N LEU A 68 2.09 -1.63 -2.47
CA LEU A 68 0.91 -1.21 -1.71
C LEU A 68 -0.30 -2.04 -2.19
N LEU A 69 -1.16 -2.44 -1.26
CA LEU A 69 -2.51 -2.90 -1.56
C LEU A 69 -3.49 -1.83 -1.10
N THR A 70 -4.38 -1.44 -2.01
CA THR A 70 -5.36 -0.40 -1.75
C THR A 70 -6.77 -0.84 -2.13
N GLN A 71 -7.78 -0.25 -1.51
CA GLN A 71 -9.15 -0.24 -2.02
C GLN A 71 -9.42 1.07 -2.75
N ASN A 72 -9.97 0.97 -3.96
CA ASN A 72 -10.37 2.12 -4.75
C ASN A 72 -11.56 2.79 -4.05
N ASP A 73 -11.50 4.12 -3.89
CA ASP A 73 -12.58 4.88 -3.26
C ASP A 73 -13.91 4.64 -3.99
N SER A 74 -15.01 4.53 -3.23
CA SER A 74 -16.34 4.28 -3.79
C SER A 74 -16.83 5.40 -4.71
N MET A 75 -16.22 6.59 -4.65
CA MET A 75 -16.52 7.74 -5.49
C MET A 75 -15.62 7.85 -6.72
N ASN A 76 -14.67 6.93 -6.92
CA ASN A 76 -13.87 6.91 -8.15
C ASN A 76 -14.78 6.67 -9.37
N LYS A 77 -14.48 7.35 -10.48
CA LYS A 77 -15.29 7.23 -11.71
C LYS A 77 -15.23 5.83 -12.33
N THR A 78 -14.12 5.14 -12.14
CA THR A 78 -13.88 3.78 -12.61
C THR A 78 -13.42 2.91 -11.45
N ASP A 79 -13.72 1.61 -11.53
CA ASP A 79 -13.23 0.59 -10.59
C ASP A 79 -13.55 0.89 -9.12
N ALA A 80 -14.63 1.61 -8.86
CA ALA A 80 -15.06 2.01 -7.52
C ALA A 80 -15.26 0.79 -6.61
N GLY A 81 -14.68 0.83 -5.41
CA GLY A 81 -14.78 -0.24 -4.41
C GLY A 81 -13.97 -1.50 -4.72
N LEU A 82 -13.35 -1.60 -5.90
CA LEU A 82 -12.43 -2.69 -6.26
C LEU A 82 -11.06 -2.49 -5.60
N PHE A 83 -10.18 -3.47 -5.79
CA PHE A 83 -8.86 -3.49 -5.16
C PHE A 83 -7.75 -3.31 -6.19
N THR A 84 -6.76 -2.52 -5.80
CA THR A 84 -5.59 -2.17 -6.61
C THR A 84 -4.33 -2.60 -5.90
N ARG A 85 -3.42 -3.23 -6.64
CA ARG A 85 -2.03 -3.44 -6.22
C ARG A 85 -1.15 -2.45 -6.98
N LEU A 86 -0.35 -1.70 -6.24
CA LEU A 86 0.66 -0.79 -6.76
C LEU A 86 2.04 -1.31 -6.38
N ASP A 87 2.85 -1.64 -7.36
CA ASP A 87 4.26 -1.97 -7.16
C ASP A 87 5.11 -0.72 -7.35
N TYR A 88 6.12 -0.51 -6.50
CA TYR A 88 6.98 0.67 -6.54
C TYR A 88 8.46 0.31 -6.54
N MET A 89 9.30 1.28 -6.90
CA MET A 89 10.75 1.20 -6.75
C MET A 89 11.37 2.59 -6.57
N LYS A 90 12.52 2.66 -5.88
CA LYS A 90 13.36 3.86 -5.89
C LYS A 90 14.08 3.99 -7.23
N LEU A 91 14.38 5.22 -7.63
CA LEU A 91 15.13 5.56 -8.83
C LEU A 91 16.36 6.35 -8.41
N GLU A 92 17.53 5.72 -8.42
CA GLU A 92 18.75 6.31 -7.82
C GLU A 92 19.36 7.42 -8.71
N ASP A 93 19.36 7.22 -10.04
CA ASP A 93 20.04 8.11 -10.99
C ASP A 93 19.07 8.86 -11.93
N MET A 94 17.86 9.17 -11.46
CA MET A 94 16.80 9.79 -12.30
C MET A 94 16.25 11.11 -11.77
N LYS A 95 17.05 11.87 -11.01
CA LYS A 95 16.65 13.19 -10.49
C LYS A 95 16.02 14.07 -11.60
N PRO A 96 14.93 14.81 -11.30
CA PRO A 96 14.32 15.01 -9.98
C PRO A 96 13.38 13.87 -9.54
N PHE A 97 13.25 12.79 -10.31
CA PHE A 97 12.40 11.66 -9.98
C PHE A 97 13.15 10.66 -9.10
N ASP A 98 12.65 10.46 -7.88
CA ASP A 98 13.34 9.70 -6.83
C ASP A 98 12.81 8.27 -6.67
N TRP A 99 11.62 8.02 -7.21
CA TRP A 99 10.94 6.73 -7.17
C TRP A 99 9.91 6.67 -8.29
N GLY A 100 9.34 5.50 -8.52
CA GLY A 100 8.23 5.34 -9.44
C GLY A 100 7.30 4.23 -9.01
N TYR A 101 6.11 4.21 -9.61
CA TYR A 101 5.09 3.21 -9.33
C TYR A 101 4.47 2.64 -10.59
N CYS A 102 3.86 1.46 -10.42
CA CYS A 102 3.10 0.75 -11.42
C CYS A 102 1.81 0.21 -10.80
N PHE A 103 0.66 0.46 -11.42
CA PHE A 103 -0.54 -0.32 -11.13
C PHE A 103 -0.43 -1.69 -11.82
N THR A 104 -0.01 -2.70 -11.06
CA THR A 104 0.08 -4.09 -11.54
C THR A 104 -1.28 -4.78 -11.59
N MET A 105 -2.21 -4.31 -10.75
CA MET A 105 -3.63 -4.66 -10.79
C MET A 105 -4.46 -3.46 -10.34
N TYR A 106 -5.56 -3.14 -11.04
CA TYR A 106 -6.36 -1.93 -10.76
C TYR A 106 -7.85 -2.20 -10.47
N ASN A 107 -8.32 -3.44 -10.69
CA ASN A 107 -9.75 -3.78 -10.64
C ASN A 107 -10.02 -5.19 -10.08
N ALA A 108 -9.19 -5.65 -9.14
CA ALA A 108 -9.43 -6.93 -8.49
C ALA A 108 -10.72 -6.90 -7.65
N LYS A 109 -11.48 -7.99 -7.68
CA LYS A 109 -12.74 -8.14 -6.91
C LYS A 109 -12.53 -8.26 -5.39
N ASP A 110 -11.34 -8.68 -4.98
CA ASP A 110 -10.97 -8.90 -3.59
C ASP A 110 -9.45 -8.73 -3.40
N THR A 111 -9.02 -8.63 -2.14
CA THR A 111 -7.62 -8.43 -1.75
C THR A 111 -6.73 -9.60 -2.15
N ALA A 112 -7.22 -10.83 -2.09
CA ALA A 112 -6.47 -12.02 -2.45
C ALA A 112 -6.09 -12.03 -3.93
N THR A 113 -7.06 -11.69 -4.80
CA THR A 113 -6.85 -11.56 -6.25
C THR A 113 -5.86 -10.43 -6.56
N ALA A 114 -5.98 -9.29 -5.89
CA ALA A 114 -5.04 -8.17 -6.07
C ALA A 114 -3.59 -8.57 -5.71
N LEU A 115 -3.41 -9.33 -4.63
CA LEU A 115 -2.10 -9.78 -4.16
C LEU A 115 -1.47 -10.83 -5.09
N GLN A 116 -2.27 -11.60 -5.83
CA GLN A 116 -1.79 -12.59 -6.80
C GLN A 116 -1.30 -11.98 -8.12
N ALA A 117 -1.48 -10.67 -8.33
CA ALA A 117 -0.99 -10.02 -9.53
C ALA A 117 0.53 -10.16 -9.67
N MET A 118 0.99 -10.33 -10.93
CA MET A 118 2.41 -10.37 -11.22
C MET A 118 3.06 -9.05 -10.78
N ALA A 119 4.14 -9.16 -10.00
CA ALA A 119 4.91 -8.00 -9.59
C ALA A 119 5.51 -7.29 -10.81
N ALA A 120 5.69 -5.98 -10.71
CA ALA A 120 6.29 -5.20 -11.78
C ALA A 120 7.77 -5.59 -11.99
N ASP A 121 8.21 -5.58 -13.24
CA ASP A 121 9.61 -5.86 -13.59
C ASP A 121 10.49 -4.63 -13.33
N ARG A 122 11.04 -4.59 -12.12
CA ARG A 122 11.93 -3.50 -11.66
C ARG A 122 13.30 -3.49 -12.34
N ALA A 123 13.69 -4.59 -13.01
CA ALA A 123 14.94 -4.63 -13.78
C ALA A 123 14.80 -3.89 -15.13
N ASN A 124 13.57 -3.73 -15.62
CA ASN A 124 13.28 -3.04 -16.88
C ASN A 124 12.29 -1.88 -16.68
N PRO A 125 12.60 -0.83 -15.90
CA PRO A 125 11.63 0.20 -15.46
C PRO A 125 10.99 1.02 -16.60
N ARG A 126 11.49 0.94 -17.83
CA ARG A 126 10.87 1.53 -19.03
C ARG A 126 9.74 0.70 -19.64
N LYS A 127 9.62 -0.58 -19.26
CA LYS A 127 8.61 -1.53 -19.79
C LYS A 127 8.01 -2.44 -18.71
N GLY A 128 8.53 -2.39 -17.49
CA GLY A 128 8.21 -3.33 -16.44
C GLY A 128 6.85 -3.14 -15.79
N CYS A 129 6.13 -2.08 -16.17
CA CYS A 129 4.74 -1.88 -15.77
C CYS A 129 3.80 -2.37 -16.88
N ASN A 130 3.55 -3.68 -16.96
CA ASN A 130 2.65 -4.27 -17.97
C ASN A 130 3.00 -3.86 -19.42
N GLY A 131 4.28 -3.71 -19.74
CA GLY A 131 4.78 -3.25 -21.04
C GLY A 131 5.07 -1.75 -21.13
N TYR A 132 4.71 -0.97 -20.10
CA TYR A 132 4.88 0.48 -20.02
C TYR A 132 5.96 0.89 -19.00
N PRO A 133 6.45 2.14 -19.06
CA PRO A 133 7.29 2.70 -18.01
C PRO A 133 6.56 2.77 -16.67
N PHE A 134 7.31 2.74 -15.57
CA PHE A 134 6.79 3.20 -14.29
C PHE A 134 6.47 4.69 -14.36
N SER A 135 5.39 5.13 -13.72
CA SER A 135 5.14 6.55 -13.47
C SER A 135 6.20 7.06 -12.51
N ARG A 136 7.02 8.02 -12.95
CA ARG A 136 8.19 8.50 -12.21
C ARG A 136 7.79 9.68 -11.34
N MET A 137 8.06 9.60 -10.05
CA MET A 137 7.57 10.50 -9.03
C MET A 137 8.68 11.43 -8.55
N LYS A 138 8.42 12.74 -8.62
CA LYS A 138 9.24 13.79 -8.01
C LYS A 138 8.45 14.54 -6.96
N ARG A 139 9.13 15.11 -5.95
CA ARG A 139 8.47 15.98 -4.97
C ARG A 139 7.82 17.18 -5.68
N ALA A 140 6.66 17.58 -5.18
CA ALA A 140 5.97 18.79 -5.59
C ALA A 140 5.77 19.70 -4.38
N ASP A 141 5.85 21.00 -4.61
CA ASP A 141 5.50 22.04 -3.64
C ASP A 141 3.97 22.07 -3.40
#